data_AF-A0A1Q9JVG1-F1
#
_entry.id   AF-A0A1Q9JVG1-F1
#
_cell.length_a   1.000
_cell.length_b   1.000
_cell.length_c   1.000
_cell.angle_alpha   90.00
_cell.angle_beta   90.00
_cell.angle_gamma   90.00
#
_symmetry.space_group_name_H-M   'P 1'
#
loop_
_entity.id
_entity.type
_entity.pdbx_description
1 polymer ?
#
loop_
_entity_poly.entity_id
_entity_poly.type
_entity_poly.pdbx_seq_one_letter_code
_entity_poly.pdbx_strand_id
1 'polypeptide(L)'
;MNKYDQKKLLNYIDAVSFALIDTTMYLDTHPDDQEAILQFQKYQSARNKALKEYSQYFEPLTIDSAEITDTFTWATTKWPWMKEGC
;
A
#
# COMPACT_ATOMS: atom_id res chain seq x y z
N MET A 1 -2.68 -22.04 -8.79
CA MET A 1 -1.58 -21.99 -7.80
C MET A 1 -0.88 -20.66 -8.04
N ASN A 2 -1.26 -19.61 -7.31
CA ASN A 2 -0.89 -18.24 -7.64
C ASN A 2 0.63 -18.07 -7.43
N LYS A 3 1.33 -17.56 -8.45
CA LYS A 3 2.80 -17.40 -8.47
C LYS A 3 3.29 -16.37 -7.43
N TYR A 4 2.35 -15.66 -6.81
CA TYR A 4 2.56 -14.58 -5.86
C TYR A 4 2.04 -14.98 -4.47
N ASP A 5 2.91 -14.85 -3.47
CA ASP A 5 2.59 -15.09 -2.07
C ASP A 5 1.96 -13.83 -1.48
N GLN A 6 0.62 -13.81 -1.44
CA GLN A 6 -0.18 -12.68 -0.95
C GLN A 6 0.29 -12.18 0.41
N LYS A 7 0.69 -13.10 1.31
CA LYS A 7 1.18 -12.78 2.65
C LYS A 7 2.52 -12.07 2.60
N LYS A 8 3.43 -12.49 1.72
CA LYS A 8 4.72 -11.79 1.55
C LYS A 8 4.53 -10.38 1.01
N LEU A 9 3.64 -10.19 0.05
CA LEU A 9 3.38 -8.86 -0.53
C LEU A 9 2.71 -7.94 0.50
N LEU A 10 1.74 -8.44 1.27
CA LEU A 10 1.16 -7.72 2.42
C LEU A 10 2.22 -7.33 3.44
N ASN A 11 3.03 -8.28 3.91
CA ASN A 11 4.09 -8.00 4.89
C ASN A 11 5.09 -6.95 4.38
N TYR A 12 5.41 -6.96 3.08
CA TYR A 12 6.27 -5.96 2.47
C TYR A 12 5.60 -4.58 2.46
N ILE A 13 4.33 -4.51 2.03
CA ILE A 13 3.52 -3.28 2.05
C ILE A 13 3.46 -2.70 3.47
N ASP A 14 3.25 -3.53 4.48
CA ASP A 14 3.21 -3.11 5.88
C ASP A 14 4.56 -2.54 6.33
N ALA A 15 5.65 -3.25 6.04
CA ALA A 15 7.00 -2.80 6.42
C ALA A 15 7.38 -1.46 5.77
N VAL A 16 7.12 -1.28 4.47
CA VAL A 16 7.42 -0.01 3.80
C VAL A 16 6.45 1.11 4.19
N SER A 17 5.19 0.78 4.52
CA SER A 17 4.24 1.74 5.05
C SER A 17 4.65 2.25 6.43
N PHE A 18 5.11 1.36 7.31
CA PHE A 18 5.67 1.74 8.61
C PHE A 18 6.87 2.68 8.45
N ALA A 19 7.85 2.30 7.62
CA ALA A 19 9.04 3.13 7.39
C ALA A 19 8.69 4.51 6.80
N LEU A 20 7.68 4.58 5.91
CA LEU A 20 7.20 5.84 5.36
C LEU A 20 6.58 6.73 6.44
N ILE A 21 5.74 6.18 7.32
CA ILE A 21 5.13 6.91 8.45
C ILE A 21 6.21 7.39 9.42
N ASP A 22 7.14 6.54 9.80
CA ASP A 22 8.24 6.88 10.71
C ASP A 22 9.11 8.03 10.16
N THR A 23 9.46 7.95 8.87
CA THR A 23 10.21 9.02 8.20
C THR A 23 9.38 10.32 8.12
N THR A 24 8.07 10.22 7.94
CA THR A 24 7.17 11.39 7.95
C THR A 24 7.19 12.09 9.31
N MET A 25 7.05 11.31 10.39
CA MET A 25 7.08 11.84 11.75
C MET A 25 8.42 12.50 12.10
N TYR A 26 9.53 11.98 11.58
CA TYR A 26 10.84 12.62 11.72
C TYR A 26 10.89 13.96 10.97
N LEU A 27 10.46 13.98 9.70
CA LEU A 27 10.45 15.19 8.85
C LEU A 27 9.53 16.29 9.38
N ASP A 28 8.46 15.96 10.12
CA ASP A 28 7.62 16.96 10.81
C ASP A 28 8.44 17.87 11.75
N THR A 29 9.57 17.37 12.26
CA THR A 29 10.48 18.12 13.15
C THR A 29 11.78 18.55 12.47
N HIS A 30 12.14 17.94 11.34
CA HIS A 30 13.36 18.21 10.57
C HIS A 30 13.07 18.36 9.06
N PRO A 31 12.29 19.37 8.65
CA PRO A 31 11.73 19.44 7.30
C PRO A 31 12.78 19.64 6.20
N ASP A 32 13.96 20.15 6.53
CA ASP A 32 15.04 20.44 5.57
C ASP A 32 16.10 19.33 5.48
N ASP A 33 15.96 18.24 6.25
CA ASP A 33 16.87 17.10 6.24
C ASP A 33 16.78 16.33 4.92
N GLN A 34 17.77 16.58 4.04
CA GLN A 34 17.82 16.03 2.69
C GLN A 34 17.94 14.51 2.68
N GLU A 35 18.57 13.90 3.68
CA GLU A 35 18.70 12.45 3.75
C GLU A 35 17.35 11.81 4.09
N ALA A 36 16.65 12.36 5.09
CA ALA A 36 15.31 11.91 5.44
C ALA A 36 14.30 12.11 4.29
N ILE A 37 14.40 13.22 3.55
CA ILE A 37 13.57 13.45 2.35
C ILE A 37 13.82 12.36 1.30
N LEU A 38 15.09 12.00 1.03
CA LEU A 38 15.43 10.95 0.08
C LEU A 38 14.90 9.58 0.54
N GLN A 39 14.99 9.28 1.83
CA GLN A 39 14.41 8.06 2.40
C GLN A 39 12.89 8.02 2.25
N PHE A 40 12.21 9.13 2.56
CA PHE A 40 10.77 9.25 2.37
C PHE A 40 10.37 8.97 0.92
N GLN A 41 11.04 9.59 -0.05
CA GLN A 41 10.78 9.37 -1.48
C GLN A 41 11.00 7.91 -1.89
N LYS A 42 12.04 7.26 -1.37
CA LYS A 42 12.33 5.85 -1.60
C LYS A 42 11.21 4.95 -1.08
N TYR A 43 10.78 5.15 0.17
CA TYR A 43 9.70 4.35 0.77
C TYR A 43 8.34 4.62 0.09
N GLN A 44 8.06 5.87 -0.27
CA GLN A 44 6.85 6.23 -1.01
C GLN A 44 6.80 5.51 -2.36
N SER A 45 7.89 5.54 -3.14
CA SER A 45 7.97 4.83 -4.42
C SER A 45 7.81 3.32 -4.24
N ALA A 46 8.47 2.73 -3.24
CA ALA A 46 8.38 1.30 -2.95
C ALA A 46 6.95 0.88 -2.56
N ARG A 47 6.29 1.65 -1.68
CA ARG A 47 4.92 1.41 -1.25
C ARG A 47 3.94 1.47 -2.43
N ASN A 48 4.04 2.50 -3.27
CA ASN A 48 3.12 2.67 -4.40
C ASN A 48 3.30 1.55 -5.44
N LYS A 49 4.53 1.10 -5.69
CA LYS A 49 4.80 -0.05 -6.57
C LYS A 49 4.21 -1.33 -6.00
N ALA A 50 4.41 -1.59 -4.71
CA ALA A 50 3.90 -2.79 -4.05
C ALA A 50 2.36 -2.82 -4.00
N LEU A 51 1.71 -1.70 -3.72
CA LEU A 51 0.24 -1.59 -3.76
C LEU A 51 -0.32 -1.84 -5.16
N LYS A 52 0.35 -1.31 -6.20
CA LYS A 52 -0.03 -1.58 -7.59
C LYS A 52 0.16 -3.05 -7.97
N GLU A 53 1.29 -3.65 -7.59
CA GLU A 53 1.51 -5.09 -7.82
C GLU A 53 0.46 -5.92 -7.08
N TYR A 54 0.08 -5.52 -5.87
CA TYR A 54 -0.96 -6.19 -5.11
C TYR A 54 -2.31 -6.12 -5.82
N SER A 55 -2.75 -4.94 -6.24
CA SER A 55 -4.04 -4.76 -6.90
C SER A 55 -4.14 -5.39 -8.30
N GLN A 56 -2.99 -5.72 -8.93
CA GLN A 56 -2.96 -6.46 -10.19
C GLN A 56 -3.27 -7.96 -10.02
N TYR A 57 -2.93 -8.54 -8.87
CA TYR A 57 -3.07 -9.98 -8.62
C TYR A 57 -4.13 -10.33 -7.58
N PHE A 58 -4.55 -9.34 -6.79
CA PHE A 58 -5.49 -9.43 -5.68
C PHE A 58 -6.38 -8.19 -5.67
N GLU A 59 -7.26 -8.10 -4.69
CA GLU A 59 -8.17 -6.97 -4.58
C GLU A 59 -7.44 -5.72 -4.04
N PRO A 60 -7.78 -4.51 -4.52
CA PRO A 60 -7.09 -3.29 -4.10
C PRO A 60 -7.23 -3.06 -2.60
N LEU A 61 -6.11 -2.76 -1.93
CA LEU A 61 -6.09 -2.47 -0.49
C LEU A 61 -6.46 -1.01 -0.19
N THR A 62 -6.36 -0.14 -1.19
CA THR A 62 -6.61 1.30 -1.07
C THR A 62 -7.34 1.81 -2.30
N ILE A 63 -8.11 2.89 -2.15
CA ILE A 63 -8.90 3.46 -3.24
C ILE A 63 -8.02 3.88 -4.43
N ASP A 64 -6.85 4.44 -4.15
CA ASP A 64 -5.88 4.91 -5.15
C ASP A 64 -5.19 3.78 -5.93
N SER A 65 -5.22 2.55 -5.41
CA SER A 65 -4.69 1.37 -6.12
C SER A 65 -5.76 0.60 -6.88
N ALA A 66 -7.04 1.01 -6.79
CA ALA A 66 -8.12 0.41 -7.54
C ALA A 66 -8.04 0.81 -9.02
N GLU A 67 -7.96 -0.19 -9.91
CA GLU A 67 -8.07 0.05 -11.34
C GLU A 67 -9.55 0.00 -11.76
N ILE A 68 -9.99 1.05 -12.47
CA ILE A 68 -11.32 1.12 -13.08
C ILE A 68 -11.17 0.62 -14.51
N THR A 69 -11.57 -0.63 -14.74
CA THR A 69 -11.74 -1.17 -16.10
C THR A 69 -13.23 -1.15 -16.43
N ASP A 70 -13.88 -2.32 -16.49
CA ASP A 70 -15.32 -2.45 -16.76
C ASP A 70 -16.17 -2.49 -15.48
N THR A 71 -15.51 -2.61 -14.32
CA THR A 71 -16.14 -2.66 -12.99
C THR A 71 -15.33 -1.86 -11.97
N PHE A 72 -15.99 -1.27 -10.99
CA PHE A 72 -15.31 -0.59 -9.88
C PHE A 72 -14.90 -1.63 -8.83
N THR A 73 -13.75 -2.24 -9.04
CA THR A 73 -13.20 -3.37 -8.25
C THR A 73 -13.20 -3.12 -6.74
N TRP A 74 -12.97 -1.87 -6.31
CA TRP A 74 -13.07 -1.44 -4.91
C TRP A 74 -14.46 -1.71 -4.32
N ALA A 75 -15.55 -1.39 -5.04
CA ALA A 75 -16.91 -1.57 -4.55
C ALA A 75 -17.45 -3.00 -4.70
N THR A 76 -16.88 -3.80 -5.59
CA THR A 76 -17.37 -5.16 -5.89
C THR A 76 -16.67 -6.25 -5.08
N THR A 77 -15.61 -5.91 -4.35
CA THR A 77 -14.84 -6.85 -3.53
C THR A 77 -15.52 -7.09 -2.17
N LYS A 78 -15.35 -8.31 -1.63
CA LYS A 78 -15.70 -8.59 -0.22
C LYS A 78 -14.80 -7.81 0.73
N TRP A 79 -15.29 -6.68 1.22
CA TRP A 79 -14.69 -5.90 2.29
C TRP A 79 -14.30 -6.76 3.49
N PRO A 80 -13.19 -6.43 4.17
CA PRO A 80 -12.83 -7.07 5.43
C PRO A 80 -13.95 -6.98 6.49
N TRP A 81 -14.71 -5.88 6.52
CA TRP A 81 -15.84 -5.68 7.44
C TRP A 81 -17.17 -6.30 6.95
N MET A 82 -17.25 -6.83 5.73
CA MET A 82 -18.42 -7.60 5.28
C MET A 82 -18.38 -9.06 5.79
N LYS A 83 -17.31 -9.50 6.47
CA LYS A 83 -17.21 -10.88 6.98
C LYS A 83 -17.90 -11.14 8.32
N GLU A 84 -18.49 -10.14 8.97
CA GLU A 84 -19.29 -10.35 10.18
C GLU A 84 -20.55 -9.46 10.13
N GLY A 85 -21.65 -10.00 9.59
CA GLY A 85 -22.90 -9.25 9.48
C GLY A 85 -24.06 -10.07 8.94
N CYS A 86 -24.62 -10.92 9.83
CA CYS A 86 -25.82 -11.76 9.77
C CYS A 86 -25.71 -13.09 8.99
#